data_AF-A0A820ZGU6-F1
#
_entry.id   AF-A0A820ZGU6-F1
#
_cell.length_a   1.000
_cell.length_b   1.000
_cell.length_c   1.000
_cell.angle_alpha   90.00
_cell.angle_beta   90.00
_cell.angle_gamma   90.00
#
_symmetry.space_group_name_H-M   'P 1'
#
loop_
_entity.id
_entity.type
_entity.pdbx_description
1 polymer ?
#
loop_
_entity_poly.entity_id
_entity_poly.type
_entity_poly.pdbx_seq_one_letter_code
_entity_poly.pdbx_strand_id
1 'polypeptide(L)'
;MDINTRLDRIISDPVFTRNLTLLRYFSNRFICPLVDTVLDRFCSQTLLQIHYKIDWLNLESLSMERILLAAADYPNLHNLGLYNVDKKTAESVFAGGLFKCVYEVSLFDDRPFEHEFFVRIAQAFPLLKKLSMINRTPQNQRTKNNNEYLSIIEYLHLIELDFLDVNDDYLE
;
A
#
# COMPACT_ATOMS: atom_id res chain seq x y z
N MET A 1 -33.85 1.72 -2.02
CA MET A 1 -32.85 0.81 -2.61
C MET A 1 -31.57 1.08 -1.86
N ASP A 2 -31.10 0.11 -1.07
CA ASP A 2 -29.94 0.31 -0.20
C ASP A 2 -28.70 0.59 -1.07
N ILE A 3 -28.05 1.74 -0.86
CA ILE A 3 -27.00 2.30 -1.75
C ILE A 3 -25.84 1.31 -1.95
N ASN A 4 -25.72 0.33 -1.06
CA ASN A 4 -24.57 -0.54 -0.98
C ASN A 4 -24.78 -1.98 -1.48
N THR A 5 -26.01 -2.40 -1.84
CA THR A 5 -26.23 -3.76 -2.40
C THR A 5 -25.49 -3.95 -3.73
N ARG A 6 -25.21 -2.85 -4.44
CA ARG A 6 -24.47 -2.86 -5.70
C ARG A 6 -22.99 -3.17 -5.49
N LEU A 7 -22.37 -2.60 -4.45
CA LEU A 7 -20.99 -2.87 -4.09
C LEU A 7 -20.83 -4.35 -3.71
N ASP A 8 -21.74 -4.86 -2.87
CA ASP A 8 -21.73 -6.26 -2.41
C ASP A 8 -21.85 -7.26 -3.57
N ARG A 9 -22.66 -6.94 -4.60
CA ARG A 9 -22.75 -7.77 -5.80
C ARG A 9 -21.47 -7.73 -6.64
N ILE A 10 -20.86 -6.55 -6.81
CA ILE A 10 -19.64 -6.41 -7.61
C ILE A 10 -18.48 -7.16 -6.95
N ILE A 11 -18.29 -6.98 -5.64
CA ILE A 11 -17.17 -7.61 -4.92
C ILE A 11 -17.35 -9.11 -4.70
N SER A 12 -18.55 -9.64 -4.92
CA SER A 12 -18.82 -11.09 -4.92
C SER A 12 -18.42 -11.77 -6.24
N ASP A 13 -18.27 -11.00 -7.32
CA ASP A 13 -17.82 -11.52 -8.61
C ASP A 13 -16.29 -11.76 -8.58
N PRO A 14 -15.82 -13.00 -8.85
CA PRO A 14 -14.41 -13.34 -8.78
C PRO A 14 -13.47 -12.45 -9.60
N VAL A 15 -13.96 -11.84 -10.69
CA VAL A 15 -13.17 -10.94 -11.53
C VAL A 15 -12.74 -9.71 -10.74
N PHE A 16 -13.63 -9.17 -9.90
CA PHE A 16 -13.36 -7.98 -9.09
C PHE A 16 -12.81 -8.34 -7.70
N THR A 17 -13.16 -9.51 -7.15
CA THR A 17 -12.67 -9.91 -5.82
C THR A 17 -11.16 -10.13 -5.79
N ARG A 18 -10.59 -10.68 -6.87
CA ARG A 18 -9.14 -10.95 -6.94
C ARG A 18 -8.31 -9.68 -6.97
N ASN A 19 -8.78 -8.66 -7.70
CA ASN A 19 -8.09 -7.40 -7.87
C ASN A 19 -8.94 -6.26 -7.31
N LEU A 20 -8.83 -6.04 -6.00
CA LEU A 20 -9.68 -5.10 -5.30
C LEU A 20 -9.00 -3.73 -5.22
N THR A 21 -9.68 -2.71 -5.75
CA THR A 21 -9.24 -1.32 -5.64
C THR A 21 -10.23 -0.53 -4.81
N LEU A 22 -9.79 -0.08 -3.63
CA LEU A 22 -10.60 0.68 -2.68
C LEU A 22 -10.15 2.14 -2.66
N LEU A 23 -10.03 2.71 -3.86
CA LEU A 23 -9.61 4.09 -4.09
C LEU A 23 -10.74 4.86 -4.74
N ARG A 24 -10.92 6.12 -4.34
CA ARG A 24 -11.82 7.04 -5.02
C ARG A 24 -11.00 8.09 -5.78
N TYR A 25 -10.94 7.94 -7.10
CA TYR A 25 -10.25 8.88 -7.98
C TYR A 25 -11.09 10.13 -8.25
N PHE A 26 -10.46 11.29 -8.15
CA PHE A 26 -10.96 12.55 -8.66
C PHE A 26 -10.16 12.99 -9.90
N SER A 27 -10.75 13.88 -10.71
CA SER A 27 -10.20 14.34 -11.98
C SER A 27 -8.82 15.02 -11.89
N ASN A 28 -8.39 15.40 -10.69
CA ASN A 28 -7.10 16.02 -10.40
C ASN A 28 -6.06 15.06 -9.81
N ARG A 29 -6.21 13.74 -9.99
CA ARG A 29 -5.38 12.68 -9.37
C ARG A 29 -5.46 12.63 -7.85
N PHE A 30 -6.37 13.39 -7.23
CA PHE A 30 -6.59 13.31 -5.81
C PHE A 30 -7.31 12.00 -5.48
N ILE A 31 -6.76 11.28 -4.50
CA ILE A 31 -7.32 10.03 -3.99
C ILE A 31 -7.98 10.38 -2.67
N CYS A 32 -9.30 10.22 -2.61
CA CYS A 32 -10.02 10.36 -1.36
C CYS A 32 -10.23 9.00 -0.69
N PRO A 33 -10.26 8.97 0.65
CA PRO A 33 -10.66 7.79 1.40
C PRO A 33 -12.11 7.41 1.09
N LEU A 34 -12.43 6.14 1.34
CA LEU A 34 -13.81 5.72 1.43
C LEU A 34 -14.48 6.37 2.64
N VAL A 35 -15.79 6.61 2.55
CA VAL A 35 -16.56 7.13 3.69
C VAL A 35 -16.52 6.09 4.83
N ASP A 36 -16.30 6.54 6.06
CA ASP A 36 -16.10 5.66 7.22
C ASP A 36 -17.20 4.60 7.38
N THR A 37 -18.46 4.98 7.19
CA THR A 37 -19.60 4.05 7.30
C THR A 37 -19.56 2.94 6.24
N VAL A 38 -19.04 3.23 5.05
CA VAL A 38 -18.85 2.23 3.99
C VAL A 38 -17.67 1.33 4.37
N LEU A 39 -16.59 1.91 4.89
CA LEU A 39 -15.39 1.17 5.25
C LEU A 39 -15.63 0.22 6.44
N ASP A 40 -16.28 0.70 7.49
CA ASP A 40 -16.63 -0.11 8.67
C ASP A 40 -17.49 -1.31 8.30
N ARG A 41 -18.50 -1.08 7.46
CA ARG A 41 -19.37 -2.15 6.97
C ARG A 41 -18.59 -3.14 6.10
N PHE A 42 -17.73 -2.63 5.20
CA PHE A 42 -16.89 -3.48 4.36
C PHE A 42 -15.98 -4.38 5.22
N CYS A 43 -15.26 -3.81 6.19
CA CYS A 43 -14.38 -4.55 7.07
C CYS A 43 -15.12 -5.58 7.94
N SER A 44 -16.28 -5.22 8.51
CA SER A 44 -17.02 -6.08 9.45
C SER A 44 -17.85 -7.18 8.79
N GLN A 45 -18.24 -7.01 7.52
CA GLN A 45 -19.17 -7.93 6.85
C GLN A 45 -18.56 -8.59 5.63
N THR A 46 -18.10 -7.78 4.67
CA THR A 46 -17.69 -8.30 3.36
C THR A 46 -16.29 -8.86 3.40
N LEU A 47 -15.34 -8.11 3.97
CA LEU A 47 -13.92 -8.46 3.96
C LEU A 47 -13.68 -9.86 4.55
N LEU A 48 -14.36 -10.20 5.64
CA LEU A 48 -14.30 -11.52 6.27
C LEU A 48 -14.74 -12.67 5.36
N GLN A 49 -15.52 -12.40 4.31
CA GLN A 49 -16.01 -13.41 3.36
C GLN A 49 -15.12 -13.54 2.13
N ILE A 50 -14.27 -12.54 1.86
CA ILE A 50 -13.52 -12.44 0.61
C ILE A 50 -12.01 -12.31 0.77
N HIS A 51 -11.48 -12.04 1.98
CA HIS A 51 -10.06 -11.76 2.20
C HIS A 51 -9.13 -12.84 1.63
N TYR A 52 -9.53 -14.12 1.71
CA TYR A 52 -8.78 -15.24 1.16
C TYR A 52 -8.80 -15.33 -0.37
N LYS A 53 -9.60 -14.53 -1.08
CA LYS A 53 -9.66 -14.48 -2.54
C LYS A 53 -8.87 -13.30 -3.12
N ILE A 54 -8.48 -12.34 -2.28
CA ILE A 54 -7.81 -11.11 -2.71
C ILE A 54 -6.35 -11.45 -3.04
N ASP A 55 -5.96 -11.12 -4.26
CA ASP A 55 -4.64 -11.35 -4.86
C ASP A 55 -3.87 -10.03 -5.01
N TRP A 56 -4.61 -8.98 -5.41
CA TRP A 56 -4.14 -7.61 -5.50
C TRP A 56 -5.06 -6.69 -4.70
N LEU A 57 -4.47 -5.83 -3.86
CA LEU A 57 -5.22 -4.85 -3.07
C LEU A 57 -4.61 -3.45 -3.24
N ASN A 58 -5.41 -2.48 -3.68
CA ASN A 58 -5.01 -1.08 -3.75
C ASN A 58 -5.70 -0.26 -2.66
N LEU A 59 -4.92 0.37 -1.78
CA LEU A 59 -5.40 1.10 -0.61
C LEU A 59 -4.76 2.48 -0.50
N GLU A 60 -5.55 3.42 0.01
CA GLU A 60 -5.02 4.69 0.51
C GLU A 60 -4.75 4.60 2.02
N SER A 61 -3.83 5.45 2.50
CA SER A 61 -3.33 5.49 3.88
C SER A 61 -4.39 5.30 4.98
N LEU A 62 -5.47 6.09 4.97
CA LEU A 62 -6.48 6.08 6.03
C LEU A 62 -7.26 4.76 6.11
N SER A 63 -7.39 4.07 4.98
CA SER A 63 -8.08 2.77 4.89
C SER A 63 -7.16 1.59 5.18
N MET A 64 -5.83 1.77 5.07
CA MET A 64 -4.85 0.69 5.26
C MET A 64 -4.96 0.04 6.63
N GLU A 65 -4.90 0.83 7.70
CA GLU A 65 -4.94 0.30 9.06
C GLU A 65 -6.22 -0.50 9.30
N ARG A 66 -7.37 0.05 8.89
CA ARG A 66 -8.67 -0.60 9.09
C ARG A 66 -8.86 -1.86 8.26
N ILE A 67 -8.35 -1.91 7.03
CA ILE A 67 -8.53 -3.10 6.17
C ILE A 67 -7.49 -4.16 6.49
N LEU A 68 -6.22 -3.79 6.53
CA LEU A 68 -5.13 -4.74 6.68
C LEU A 68 -5.12 -5.37 8.08
N LEU A 69 -5.65 -4.68 9.09
CA LEU A 69 -5.80 -5.23 10.44
C LEU A 69 -7.18 -5.85 10.73
N ALA A 70 -8.20 -5.62 9.90
CA ALA A 70 -9.54 -6.18 10.15
C ALA A 70 -9.65 -7.68 9.86
N ALA A 71 -8.88 -8.20 8.91
CA ALA A 71 -8.82 -9.63 8.65
C ALA A 71 -7.65 -10.26 9.40
N ALA A 72 -7.84 -11.48 9.89
CA ALA A 72 -6.78 -12.20 10.60
C ALA A 72 -5.58 -12.54 9.70
N ASP A 73 -5.82 -12.73 8.40
CA ASP A 73 -4.79 -13.05 7.42
C ASP A 73 -5.27 -12.74 5.99
N TYR A 74 -4.34 -12.62 5.05
CA TYR A 74 -4.59 -12.52 3.61
C TYR A 74 -3.75 -13.56 2.87
N PRO A 75 -4.17 -14.83 2.88
CA PRO A 75 -3.31 -15.95 2.46
C PRO A 75 -2.90 -15.89 0.99
N ASN A 76 -3.71 -15.25 0.14
CA ASN A 76 -3.48 -15.12 -1.29
C ASN A 76 -3.06 -13.72 -1.73
N LEU A 77 -2.84 -12.78 -0.80
CA LEU A 77 -2.46 -11.41 -1.16
C LEU A 77 -1.00 -11.38 -1.54
N HIS A 78 -0.76 -11.32 -2.85
CA HIS A 78 0.59 -11.27 -3.43
C HIS A 78 1.01 -9.86 -3.80
N ASN A 79 0.06 -8.96 -4.03
CA ASN A 79 0.33 -7.64 -4.59
C ASN A 79 -0.38 -6.54 -3.79
N LEU A 80 0.35 -5.48 -3.47
CA LEU A 80 -0.17 -4.36 -2.68
C LEU A 80 0.17 -3.03 -3.33
N GLY A 81 -0.85 -2.26 -3.70
CA GLY A 81 -0.70 -0.87 -4.14
C GLY A 81 -1.05 0.09 -3.01
N LEU A 82 -0.12 0.98 -2.69
CA LEU A 82 -0.17 1.85 -1.53
C LEU A 82 -0.13 3.31 -1.95
N TYR A 83 -1.15 4.06 -1.55
CA TYR A 83 -1.37 5.42 -2.00
C TYR A 83 -1.36 6.40 -0.83
N ASN A 84 -0.58 7.48 -0.96
CA ASN A 84 -0.51 8.58 0.00
C ASN A 84 -0.18 8.14 1.43
N VAL A 85 0.68 7.13 1.60
CA VAL A 85 1.01 6.53 2.91
C VAL A 85 1.72 7.54 3.80
N ASP A 86 1.02 8.04 4.81
CA ASP A 86 1.64 8.90 5.80
C ASP A 86 2.47 8.10 6.82
N LYS A 87 3.38 8.81 7.49
CA LYS A 87 4.32 8.22 8.44
C LYS A 87 3.63 7.45 9.56
N LYS A 88 2.50 7.96 10.08
CA LYS A 88 1.78 7.32 11.19
C LYS A 88 1.17 6.00 10.75
N THR A 89 0.57 5.96 9.55
CA THR A 89 0.04 4.73 8.96
C THR A 89 1.16 3.73 8.67
N ALA A 90 2.29 4.18 8.12
CA ALA A 90 3.45 3.31 7.91
C ALA A 90 3.95 2.71 9.24
N GLU A 91 3.97 3.51 10.30
CA GLU A 91 4.33 3.07 11.65
C GLU A 91 3.39 2.00 12.23
N SER A 92 2.07 2.14 12.04
CA SER A 92 1.10 1.18 12.55
C SER A 92 1.04 -0.10 11.72
N VAL A 93 1.10 0.02 10.39
CA VAL A 93 0.87 -1.10 9.46
C VAL A 93 2.14 -1.89 9.17
N PHE A 94 3.31 -1.25 9.14
CA PHE A 94 4.58 -1.91 8.78
C PHE A 94 5.38 -2.40 9.99
N ALA A 95 4.72 -2.67 11.12
CA ALA A 95 5.36 -3.24 12.30
C ALA A 95 5.89 -4.69 12.10
N GLY A 96 5.69 -5.28 10.91
CA GLY A 96 6.20 -6.59 10.50
C GLY A 96 5.19 -7.73 10.67
N GLY A 97 5.35 -8.78 9.86
CA GLY A 97 4.63 -10.06 10.03
C GLY A 97 3.24 -10.18 9.39
N LEU A 98 2.64 -9.09 8.91
CA LEU A 98 1.33 -9.10 8.23
C LEU A 98 1.40 -9.56 6.77
N PHE A 99 2.52 -9.31 6.08
CA PHE A 99 2.58 -9.44 4.61
C PHE A 99 3.48 -10.60 4.17
N LYS A 100 3.20 -11.80 4.68
CA LYS A 100 4.03 -12.99 4.41
C LYS A 100 3.96 -13.47 2.97
N CYS A 101 2.86 -13.19 2.27
CA CYS A 101 2.64 -13.62 0.90
C CYS A 101 2.85 -12.50 -0.12
N VAL A 102 3.11 -11.26 0.31
CA VAL A 102 3.25 -10.14 -0.62
C VAL A 102 4.63 -10.17 -1.27
N TYR A 103 4.63 -10.23 -2.59
CA TYR A 103 5.83 -10.26 -3.44
C TYR A 103 5.98 -8.99 -4.27
N GLU A 104 4.90 -8.23 -4.46
CA GLU A 104 4.94 -6.98 -5.24
C GLU A 104 4.31 -5.84 -4.45
N VAL A 105 5.03 -4.71 -4.35
CA VAL A 105 4.55 -3.48 -3.74
C VAL A 105 4.67 -2.34 -4.74
N SER A 106 3.59 -1.60 -4.94
CA SER A 106 3.57 -0.38 -5.73
C SER A 106 3.29 0.83 -4.84
N LEU A 107 4.19 1.80 -4.81
CA LEU A 107 4.10 3.00 -3.98
C LEU A 107 3.74 4.22 -4.84
N PHE A 108 2.75 4.98 -4.39
CA PHE A 108 2.29 6.20 -5.03
C PHE A 108 2.09 7.29 -3.98
N ASP A 109 2.92 8.32 -4.01
CA ASP A 109 2.76 9.49 -3.12
C ASP A 109 3.28 10.74 -3.81
N ASP A 110 2.60 11.86 -3.59
CA ASP A 110 3.08 13.17 -4.05
C ASP A 110 4.05 13.79 -3.04
N ARG A 111 4.17 13.26 -1.82
CA ARG A 111 5.14 13.70 -0.82
C ARG A 111 6.40 12.85 -0.91
N PRO A 112 7.59 13.39 -0.65
CA PRO A 112 8.80 12.60 -0.68
C PRO A 112 8.78 11.46 0.36
N PHE A 113 9.10 10.23 -0.07
CA PHE A 113 9.44 9.13 0.82
C PHE A 113 10.79 9.38 1.52
N GLU A 114 10.80 9.23 2.85
CA GLU A 114 12.01 9.29 3.71
C GLU A 114 12.76 7.95 3.72
N HIS A 115 14.05 7.95 4.06
CA HIS A 115 14.84 6.72 4.16
C HIS A 115 14.21 5.67 5.10
N GLU A 116 13.72 6.10 6.27
CA GLU A 116 13.07 5.21 7.23
C GLU A 116 11.80 4.55 6.69
N PHE A 117 11.16 5.14 5.68
CA PHE A 117 10.02 4.52 5.01
C PHE A 117 10.46 3.24 4.29
N PHE A 118 11.57 3.29 3.56
CA PHE A 118 12.12 2.12 2.85
C PHE A 118 12.57 1.02 3.82
N VAL A 119 13.17 1.39 4.96
CA VAL A 119 13.54 0.44 6.02
C VAL A 119 12.30 -0.34 6.49
N ARG A 120 11.18 0.34 6.70
CA ARG A 120 9.92 -0.29 7.12
C ARG A 120 9.35 -1.19 6.04
N ILE A 121 9.43 -0.80 4.76
CA ILE A 121 9.01 -1.66 3.65
C ILE A 121 9.86 -2.96 3.65
N ALA A 122 11.18 -2.88 3.79
CA ALA A 122 12.04 -4.06 3.83
C ALA A 122 11.66 -5.02 4.98
N GLN A 123 11.32 -4.47 6.15
CA GLN A 123 10.90 -5.25 7.32
C GLN A 123 9.49 -5.84 7.18
N ALA A 124 8.57 -5.10 6.59
CA ALA A 124 7.18 -5.52 6.44
C ALA A 124 6.99 -6.59 5.34
N PHE A 125 7.81 -6.53 4.29
CA PHE A 125 7.69 -7.37 3.09
C PHE A 125 8.95 -8.22 2.88
N PRO A 126 9.20 -9.24 3.72
CA PRO A 126 10.45 -10.01 3.68
C PRO A 126 10.63 -10.81 2.40
N LEU A 127 9.57 -11.10 1.64
CA LEU A 127 9.64 -11.85 0.36
C LEU A 127 9.45 -10.93 -0.86
N LEU A 128 9.58 -9.62 -0.70
CA LEU A 128 9.40 -8.64 -1.76
C LEU A 128 10.34 -8.94 -2.94
N LYS A 129 9.76 -9.16 -4.12
CA LYS A 129 10.45 -9.40 -5.39
C LYS A 129 10.41 -8.20 -6.32
N LYS A 130 9.34 -7.41 -6.24
CA LYS A 130 9.15 -6.23 -7.08
C LYS A 130 8.72 -5.02 -6.24
N LEU A 131 9.45 -3.93 -6.39
CA LEU A 131 9.08 -2.63 -5.83
C LEU A 131 8.93 -1.63 -6.97
N SER A 132 7.75 -1.06 -7.13
CA SER A 132 7.50 -0.01 -8.12
C SER A 132 7.15 1.30 -7.42
N MET A 133 7.62 2.42 -7.95
CA MET A 133 7.44 3.73 -7.33
C MET A 133 7.04 4.81 -8.33
N ILE A 134 6.10 5.65 -7.89
CA ILE A 134 5.74 6.92 -8.53
C ILE A 134 5.78 8.01 -7.46
N ASN A 135 6.69 8.96 -7.64
CA ASN A 135 6.85 10.10 -6.75
C ASN A 135 7.56 11.25 -7.46
N ARG A 136 6.79 12.21 -7.94
CA ARG A 136 7.33 13.31 -8.76
C ARG A 136 8.01 14.40 -7.94
N THR A 137 7.90 14.35 -6.62
CA THR A 137 8.37 15.43 -5.75
C THR A 137 9.81 15.16 -5.32
N PRO A 138 10.72 16.14 -5.44
CA PRO A 138 12.11 15.99 -5.02
C PRO A 138 12.21 15.74 -3.51
N GLN A 139 13.22 14.97 -3.10
CA GLN A 139 13.51 14.80 -1.68
C GLN A 139 14.11 16.10 -1.12
N ASN A 140 13.54 16.61 -0.03
CA ASN A 140 14.06 17.82 0.63
C ASN A 140 15.45 17.62 1.28
N GLN A 141 15.99 16.40 1.31
CA GLN A 141 17.21 16.02 2.04
C GLN A 141 18.54 16.23 1.28
N ARG A 142 18.64 17.21 0.37
CA ARG A 142 19.97 17.73 -0.04
C ARG A 142 20.62 18.63 1.03
N THR A 143 19.96 18.89 2.16
CA THR A 143 20.58 19.61 3.28
C THR A 143 21.49 18.72 4.12
N LYS A 144 22.76 18.68 3.72
CA LYS A 144 23.93 18.80 4.61
C LYS A 144 23.75 18.22 6.02
N ASN A 145 24.04 16.94 6.18
CA ASN A 145 24.83 16.50 7.33
C ASN A 145 25.71 15.33 6.89
N ASN A 146 26.95 15.67 6.56
CA ASN A 146 28.05 14.73 6.47
C ASN A 146 28.08 13.90 7.77
N ASN A 147 27.97 12.57 7.67
CA ASN A 147 28.30 11.53 8.67
C ASN A 147 27.18 10.68 9.28
N GLU A 148 25.91 10.82 8.93
CA GLU A 148 24.98 9.72 9.20
C GLU A 148 25.12 8.70 8.07
N TYR A 149 25.92 7.66 8.33
CA TYR A 149 25.91 6.43 7.54
C TYR A 149 24.48 5.88 7.60
N LEU A 150 23.63 6.30 6.67
CA LEU A 150 22.39 5.60 6.40
C LEU A 150 22.77 4.18 6.04
N SER A 151 22.34 3.24 6.87
CA SER A 151 22.60 1.83 6.65
C SER A 151 22.02 1.44 5.29
N ILE A 152 22.81 0.71 4.50
CA ILE A 152 22.31 0.14 3.25
C ILE A 152 21.10 -0.73 3.57
N ILE A 153 19.98 -0.47 2.89
CA ILE A 153 18.76 -1.24 3.05
C ILE A 153 18.87 -2.45 2.11
N GLU A 154 18.91 -3.64 2.68
CA GLU A 154 18.97 -4.88 1.93
C GLU A 154 17.57 -5.45 1.71
N TYR A 155 17.18 -5.61 0.44
CA TYR A 155 16.02 -6.39 0.05
C TYR A 155 16.47 -7.73 -0.53
N LEU A 156 16.56 -8.74 0.34
CA LEU A 156 17.18 -10.04 0.02
C LEU A 156 16.57 -10.77 -1.20
N HIS A 157 15.30 -10.52 -1.50
CA HIS A 157 14.57 -11.19 -2.57
C HIS A 157 14.17 -10.26 -3.72
N LEU A 158 14.59 -8.99 -3.70
CA LEU A 158 14.22 -8.03 -4.73
C LEU A 158 14.91 -8.38 -6.04
N ILE A 159 14.12 -8.53 -7.09
CA ILE A 159 14.54 -8.85 -8.45
C ILE A 159 14.34 -7.64 -9.35
N GLU A 160 13.29 -6.85 -9.10
CA GLU A 160 12.88 -5.74 -9.94
C GLU A 160 12.58 -4.49 -9.09
N LEU A 161 13.22 -3.37 -9.46
CA LEU A 161 12.98 -2.05 -8.88
C LEU A 161 12.60 -1.10 -10.02
N ASP A 162 11.34 -0.69 -10.04
CA ASP A 162 10.80 0.15 -11.10
C ASP A 162 10.59 1.57 -10.63
N PHE A 163 11.33 2.48 -11.24
CA PHE A 163 11.15 3.91 -11.12
C PHE A 163 10.33 4.40 -12.31
N LEU A 164 9.00 4.43 -12.17
CA LEU A 164 8.11 4.74 -13.30
C LEU A 164 8.05 6.23 -13.61
N ASP A 165 7.94 7.05 -12.56
CA ASP A 165 7.77 8.50 -12.65
C ASP A 165 8.19 9.11 -11.31
N VAL A 166 9.49 8.98 -11.04
CA VAL A 166 10.12 9.47 -9.82
C VAL A 166 11.00 10.68 -10.11
N ASN A 167 11.24 11.48 -9.08
CA ASN A 167 12.30 12.49 -9.13
C ASN A 167 13.70 11.83 -9.15
N ASP A 168 14.66 12.44 -9.85
CA ASP A 168 16.04 11.92 -9.96
C ASP A 168 16.74 11.75 -8.60
N ASP A 169 16.33 12.50 -7.56
CA ASP A 169 16.86 12.36 -6.19
C ASP A 169 16.67 10.95 -5.60
N TYR A 170 15.79 10.10 -6.16
CA TYR A 170 15.60 8.71 -5.73
C TYR A 170 16.59 7.71 -6.36
N LEU A 171 17.42 8.16 -7.32
CA LEU A 171 18.35 7.31 -8.08
C LEU A 171 19.81 7.45 -7.61
N GLU A 172 20.11 8.45 -6.77
CA GLU A 172 21.43 8.75 -6.21
C GLU A 172 21.66 8.03 -4.87
#